data_AF-A0A147ENK9-F1
#
_entry.id   AF-A0A147ENK9-F1
#
_cell.length_a   1.000
_cell.length_b   1.000
_cell.length_c   1.000
_cell.angle_alpha   90.00
_cell.angle_beta   90.00
_cell.angle_gamma   90.00
#
_symmetry.space_group_name_H-M   'P 1'
#
loop_
_entity.id
_entity.type
_entity.pdbx_description
1 polymer ?
#
loop_
_entity_poly.entity_id
_entity_poly.type
_entity_poly.pdbx_seq_one_letter_code
_entity_poly.pdbx_strand_id
1 'polypeptide(L)'
;MGTPTTAPTTARAGAPRVALWDNARFALIALVVVGHMISTVRLDTALAYGVYTYIFLFHMPALIALSGYFSRADASTKTIRATVQLIVLWVMWEGIWVAIGFAAVDETPAESFLVSPSWTLWYLVTIVTMRILLPYLAQLRHPLLVSIAIALAGGVIPVIGTEFSAARTLTFLPFFIAGWLARTRGWLDGDWFTAPRRRLRAASWALLSAVAAGFVVLPQLRSWWLLDGWLTWRDGYARRFSEAPIGDWAPHHWVETTLGGIAVTALLLLLAAAMTLAVLVVTPRRRLVTTDWGARTLSVYLLHGPIVWGLRELGVIETVGALGAPGVVILSIGAVLLAALLALAPVERAFRWVLAPHVDRLFRDARREPDRGAA
;
A
#
# COMPACT_ATOMS: atom_id res chain seq x y z
N MET A 1 57.86 -29.14 -13.70
CA MET A 1 57.14 -27.86 -13.42
C MET A 1 55.71 -28.03 -13.89
N GLY A 2 54.79 -28.36 -12.98
CA GLY A 2 53.38 -28.55 -13.29
C GLY A 2 52.62 -27.23 -13.10
N THR A 3 51.94 -26.77 -14.14
CA THR A 3 51.04 -25.63 -14.10
C THR A 3 49.78 -25.99 -13.31
N PRO A 4 49.39 -25.22 -12.27
CA PRO A 4 48.15 -25.51 -11.55
C PRO A 4 46.97 -24.97 -12.36
N THR A 5 46.10 -25.88 -12.79
CA THR A 5 44.80 -25.58 -13.39
C THR A 5 43.90 -24.95 -12.33
N THR A 6 43.65 -23.65 -12.43
CA THR A 6 42.64 -22.96 -11.62
C THR A 6 41.25 -23.46 -11.99
N ALA A 7 40.61 -24.19 -11.07
CA ALA A 7 39.22 -24.58 -11.19
C ALA A 7 38.29 -23.35 -11.29
N PRO A 8 37.20 -23.41 -12.06
CA PRO A 8 36.28 -22.29 -12.19
C PRO A 8 35.54 -22.09 -10.87
N THR A 9 35.75 -20.93 -10.26
CA THR A 9 34.98 -20.43 -9.12
C THR A 9 33.49 -20.47 -9.45
N THR A 10 32.77 -21.40 -8.83
CA THR A 10 31.31 -21.44 -8.88
C THR A 10 30.78 -20.09 -8.42
N ALA A 11 30.07 -19.41 -9.31
CA ALA A 11 29.40 -18.15 -9.04
C ALA A 11 28.56 -18.30 -7.76
N ARG A 12 28.90 -17.50 -6.75
CA ARG A 12 28.27 -17.47 -5.44
C ARG A 12 26.76 -17.27 -5.64
N ALA A 13 25.97 -18.31 -5.36
CA ALA A 13 24.52 -18.26 -5.42
C ALA A 13 24.03 -17.05 -4.61
N GLY A 14 23.29 -16.15 -5.27
CA GLY A 14 22.74 -14.96 -4.62
C GLY A 14 21.95 -15.35 -3.38
N ALA A 15 22.12 -14.60 -2.29
CA ALA A 15 21.48 -14.88 -1.00
C ALA A 15 19.99 -15.23 -1.20
N PRO A 16 19.49 -16.32 -0.59
CA PRO A 16 18.15 -16.81 -0.82
C PRO A 16 17.12 -15.73 -0.50
N ARG A 17 16.25 -15.44 -1.48
CA ARG A 17 15.12 -14.51 -1.36
C ARG A 17 14.30 -14.86 -0.12
N VAL A 18 14.16 -13.92 0.80
CA VAL A 18 13.51 -14.17 2.10
C VAL A 18 12.00 -14.27 1.90
N ALA A 19 11.47 -15.50 1.91
CA ALA A 19 10.08 -15.81 1.57
C ALA A 19 9.02 -15.04 2.39
N LEU A 20 9.38 -14.60 3.60
CA LEU A 20 8.57 -13.72 4.44
C LEU A 20 8.03 -12.51 3.69
N TRP A 21 8.88 -11.81 2.94
CA TRP A 21 8.51 -10.55 2.32
C TRP A 21 7.52 -10.74 1.18
N ASP A 22 7.73 -11.77 0.36
CA ASP A 22 6.82 -12.09 -0.74
C ASP A 22 5.48 -12.62 -0.18
N ASN A 23 5.51 -13.45 0.87
CA ASN A 23 4.28 -13.88 1.58
C ASN A 23 3.48 -12.68 2.13
N ALA A 24 4.17 -11.72 2.78
CA ALA A 24 3.54 -10.53 3.31
C ALA A 24 2.92 -9.67 2.20
N ARG A 25 3.67 -9.44 1.11
CA ARG A 25 3.17 -8.68 -0.05
C ARG A 25 1.92 -9.31 -0.65
N PHE A 26 1.90 -10.64 -0.83
CA PHE A 26 0.72 -11.32 -1.35
C PHE A 26 -0.48 -11.21 -0.40
N ALA A 27 -0.26 -11.48 0.89
CA ALA A 27 -1.34 -11.36 1.87
C ALA A 27 -1.95 -9.95 1.87
N LEU A 28 -1.10 -8.91 1.89
CA LEU A 28 -1.55 -7.53 1.90
C LEU A 28 -2.25 -7.12 0.61
N ILE A 29 -1.75 -7.51 -0.57
CA ILE A 29 -2.43 -7.17 -1.83
C ILE A 29 -3.76 -7.92 -1.97
N ALA A 30 -3.87 -9.16 -1.47
CA ALA A 30 -5.15 -9.85 -1.42
C ALA A 30 -6.17 -9.09 -0.54
N LEU A 31 -5.73 -8.52 0.59
CA LEU A 31 -6.59 -7.67 1.42
C LEU A 31 -7.01 -6.37 0.71
N VAL A 32 -6.16 -5.78 -0.14
CA VAL A 32 -6.55 -4.65 -1.02
C VAL A 32 -7.72 -5.06 -1.92
N VAL A 33 -7.61 -6.22 -2.58
CA VAL A 33 -8.68 -6.71 -3.47
C VAL A 33 -9.96 -6.99 -2.68
N VAL A 34 -9.87 -7.55 -1.48
CA VAL A 34 -11.04 -7.75 -0.59
C VAL A 34 -11.68 -6.41 -0.25
N GLY A 35 -10.90 -5.43 0.21
CA GLY A 35 -11.37 -4.10 0.57
C GLY A 35 -12.07 -3.39 -0.58
N HIS A 36 -11.54 -3.52 -1.80
CA HIS A 36 -12.19 -3.00 -3.01
C HIS A 36 -13.43 -3.82 -3.38
N MET A 37 -13.42 -5.15 -3.31
CA MET A 37 -14.60 -5.94 -3.65
C MET A 37 -15.80 -5.60 -2.77
N ILE A 38 -15.60 -5.41 -1.47
CA ILE A 38 -16.70 -5.14 -0.53
C ILE A 38 -17.04 -3.65 -0.38
N SER A 39 -16.34 -2.74 -1.07
CA SER A 39 -16.41 -1.31 -0.71
C SER A 39 -17.77 -0.66 -0.99
N THR A 40 -18.53 -1.13 -1.99
CA THR A 40 -19.87 -0.59 -2.30
C THR A 40 -20.89 -1.02 -1.25
N VAL A 41 -20.81 -2.27 -0.81
CA VAL A 41 -21.70 -2.89 0.19
C VAL A 41 -21.20 -2.77 1.63
N ARG A 42 -20.16 -1.94 1.88
CA ARG A 42 -19.46 -1.89 3.17
C ARG A 42 -20.33 -1.42 4.33
N LEU A 43 -21.39 -0.66 4.05
CA LEU A 43 -22.29 -0.13 5.08
C LEU A 43 -23.53 -1.02 5.30
N ASP A 44 -23.77 -2.00 4.43
CA ASP A 44 -24.99 -2.79 4.40
C ASP A 44 -25.11 -3.73 5.61
N THR A 45 -23.98 -4.21 6.13
CA THR A 45 -23.93 -5.11 7.30
C THR A 45 -22.80 -4.75 8.25
N ALA A 46 -22.96 -5.10 9.53
CA ALA A 46 -21.89 -4.94 10.53
C ALA A 46 -20.63 -5.74 10.16
N LEU A 47 -20.79 -6.92 9.53
CA LEU A 47 -19.67 -7.72 9.05
C LEU A 47 -18.91 -7.01 7.92
N ALA A 48 -19.62 -6.47 6.91
CA ALA A 48 -19.00 -5.73 5.82
C ALA A 48 -18.18 -4.54 6.34
N TYR A 49 -18.80 -3.76 7.25
CA TYR A 49 -18.16 -2.63 7.89
C TYR A 49 -16.91 -3.04 8.66
N GLY A 50 -17.04 -4.06 9.51
CA GLY A 50 -15.97 -4.57 10.35
C GLY A 50 -14.79 -5.10 9.53
N VAL A 51 -15.05 -5.91 8.49
CA VAL A 51 -14.01 -6.44 7.59
C VAL A 51 -13.32 -5.29 6.86
N TYR A 52 -14.07 -4.36 6.27
CA TYR A 52 -13.52 -3.21 5.54
C TYR A 52 -12.63 -2.36 6.45
N THR A 53 -13.15 -1.96 7.61
CA THR A 53 -12.46 -1.09 8.56
C THR A 53 -11.22 -1.77 9.16
N TYR A 54 -11.34 -3.05 9.54
CA TYR A 54 -10.24 -3.85 10.06
C TYR A 54 -9.09 -3.96 9.06
N ILE A 55 -9.38 -4.20 7.78
CA ILE A 55 -8.38 -4.22 6.72
C ILE A 55 -7.71 -2.84 6.61
N PHE A 56 -8.49 -1.77 6.54
CA PHE A 56 -8.02 -0.39 6.36
C PHE A 56 -7.14 0.14 7.50
N LEU A 57 -7.22 -0.45 8.69
CA LEU A 57 -6.34 -0.10 9.82
C LEU A 57 -4.85 -0.33 9.54
N PHE A 58 -4.49 -1.33 8.74
CA PHE A 58 -3.07 -1.71 8.63
C PHE A 58 -2.60 -2.07 7.23
N HIS A 59 -3.48 -2.46 6.29
CA HIS A 59 -3.01 -3.02 5.03
C HIS A 59 -2.22 -2.02 4.17
N MET A 60 -2.70 -0.77 4.02
CA MET A 60 -1.97 0.29 3.32
C MET A 60 -0.72 0.74 4.09
N PRO A 61 -0.79 1.05 5.41
CA PRO A 61 0.41 1.27 6.23
C PRO A 61 1.49 0.20 6.04
N ALA A 62 1.11 -1.08 6.05
CA ALA A 62 2.03 -2.19 5.86
C ALA A 62 2.61 -2.27 4.44
N LEU A 63 1.81 -2.04 3.40
CA LEU A 63 2.30 -1.98 2.00
C LEU A 63 3.27 -0.81 1.79
N ILE A 64 2.96 0.35 2.37
CA ILE A 64 3.83 1.53 2.34
C ILE A 64 5.14 1.25 3.09
N ALA A 65 5.08 0.62 4.27
CA ALA A 65 6.27 0.22 5.03
C ALA A 65 7.14 -0.78 4.25
N LEU A 66 6.53 -1.79 3.60
CA LEU A 66 7.26 -2.70 2.73
C LEU A 66 7.91 -1.95 1.55
N SER A 67 7.20 -1.01 0.92
CA SER A 67 7.78 -0.19 -0.16
C SER A 67 8.95 0.65 0.31
N GLY A 68 8.89 1.20 1.53
CA GLY A 68 10.00 1.87 2.18
C GLY A 68 11.20 0.95 2.43
N TYR A 69 10.94 -0.25 2.96
CA TYR A 69 11.97 -1.27 3.25
C TYR A 69 12.80 -1.66 2.02
N PHE A 70 12.19 -1.66 0.83
CA PHE A 70 12.88 -1.96 -0.43
C PHE A 70 13.36 -0.73 -1.22
N SER A 71 13.14 0.48 -0.70
CA SER A 71 13.59 1.72 -1.33
C SER A 71 15.03 2.06 -0.95
N ARG A 72 15.69 2.88 -1.79
CA ARG A 72 17.07 3.33 -1.59
C ARG A 72 17.10 4.84 -1.56
N ALA A 73 17.88 5.39 -0.63
CA ALA A 73 18.11 6.83 -0.48
C ALA A 73 19.31 7.28 -1.33
N ASP A 74 19.29 6.95 -2.61
CA ASP A 74 20.34 7.33 -3.58
C ASP A 74 19.70 7.88 -4.86
N ALA A 75 20.48 8.64 -5.63
CA ALA A 75 20.09 9.14 -6.94
C ALA A 75 20.79 8.36 -8.07
N SER A 76 21.08 7.07 -7.86
CA SER A 76 21.72 6.26 -8.91
C SER A 76 20.82 6.14 -10.13
N THR A 77 21.41 5.96 -11.32
CA THR A 77 20.66 5.75 -12.57
C THR A 77 19.63 4.63 -12.46
N LYS A 78 19.95 3.57 -11.70
CA LYS A 78 19.03 2.46 -11.42
C LYS A 78 17.81 2.91 -10.61
N THR A 79 18.01 3.68 -9.55
CA THR A 79 16.93 4.20 -8.72
C THR A 79 16.06 5.19 -9.50
N ILE A 80 16.67 6.10 -10.25
CA ILE A 80 15.96 7.04 -11.11
C ILE A 80 15.14 6.29 -12.17
N ARG A 81 15.72 5.30 -12.86
CA ARG A 81 15.01 4.47 -13.84
C ARG A 81 13.81 3.76 -13.23
N ALA A 82 13.96 3.17 -12.05
CA ALA A 82 12.86 2.52 -11.35
C ALA A 82 11.75 3.50 -10.94
N THR A 83 12.09 4.73 -10.56
CA THR A 83 11.10 5.77 -10.24
C THR A 83 10.39 6.29 -11.49
N VAL A 84 11.12 6.56 -12.57
CA VAL A 84 10.53 6.95 -13.87
C VAL A 84 9.61 5.86 -14.41
N GLN A 85 9.99 4.58 -14.26
CA GLN A 85 9.12 3.47 -14.63
C GLN A 85 7.78 3.49 -13.89
N LEU A 86 7.77 3.83 -12.59
CA LEU A 86 6.51 3.98 -11.83
C LEU A 86 5.68 5.18 -12.30
N ILE A 87 6.32 6.29 -12.68
CA ILE A 87 5.62 7.47 -13.25
C ILE A 87 4.98 7.12 -14.59
N VAL A 88 5.74 6.49 -15.50
CA VAL A 88 5.22 6.05 -16.81
C VAL A 88 4.09 5.05 -16.63
N LEU A 89 4.25 4.12 -15.69
CA LEU A 89 3.21 3.16 -15.34
C LEU A 89 1.95 3.88 -14.83
N TRP A 90 2.09 4.85 -13.94
CA TRP A 90 0.96 5.65 -13.45
C TRP A 90 0.23 6.37 -14.59
N VAL A 91 0.94 7.17 -15.39
CA VAL A 91 0.33 7.94 -16.50
C VAL A 91 -0.35 7.02 -17.51
N MET A 92 0.26 5.88 -17.86
CA MET A 92 -0.33 4.91 -18.76
C MET A 92 -1.63 4.32 -18.19
N TRP A 93 -1.64 3.98 -16.90
CA TRP A 93 -2.83 3.42 -16.25
C TRP A 93 -3.93 4.45 -16.02
N GLU A 94 -3.60 5.73 -15.82
CA GLU A 94 -4.59 6.81 -15.84
C GLU A 94 -5.27 6.90 -17.21
N GLY A 95 -4.50 6.83 -18.30
CA GLY A 95 -5.06 6.78 -19.65
C GLY A 95 -5.94 5.55 -19.90
N ILE A 96 -5.58 4.39 -19.34
CA ILE A 96 -6.41 3.18 -19.40
C ILE A 96 -7.74 3.39 -18.67
N TRP A 97 -7.74 4.01 -17.49
CA TRP A 97 -8.99 4.32 -16.77
C TRP A 97 -9.90 5.26 -17.55
N VAL A 98 -9.33 6.31 -18.15
CA VAL A 98 -10.08 7.19 -19.05
C VAL A 98 -10.66 6.42 -20.24
N ALA A 99 -9.89 5.52 -20.85
CA ALA A 99 -10.38 4.70 -21.95
C ALA A 99 -11.49 3.73 -21.53
N ILE A 100 -11.40 3.16 -20.31
CA ILE A 100 -12.45 2.31 -19.74
C ILE A 100 -13.74 3.12 -19.55
N GLY A 101 -13.67 4.27 -18.88
CA GLY A 101 -14.85 5.12 -18.64
C GLY A 101 -15.50 5.56 -19.94
N PHE A 102 -14.70 6.03 -20.90
CA PHE A 102 -15.19 6.42 -22.22
C PHE A 102 -15.87 5.26 -22.96
N ALA A 103 -15.25 4.07 -23.01
CA ALA A 103 -15.78 2.96 -23.79
C ALA A 103 -16.97 2.24 -23.14
N ALA A 104 -17.10 2.27 -21.81
CA ALA A 104 -18.08 1.48 -21.09
C ALA A 104 -19.31 2.28 -20.63
N VAL A 105 -19.17 3.58 -20.36
CA VAL A 105 -20.24 4.43 -19.82
C VAL A 105 -20.27 5.84 -20.46
N ASP A 106 -19.62 6.03 -21.61
CA ASP A 106 -19.54 7.30 -22.37
C ASP A 106 -19.01 8.49 -21.53
N GLU A 107 -18.16 8.21 -20.54
CA GLU A 107 -17.55 9.25 -19.70
C GLU A 107 -16.44 10.01 -20.44
N THR A 108 -16.43 11.34 -20.29
CA THR A 108 -15.32 12.18 -20.76
C THR A 108 -14.24 12.32 -19.67
N PRO A 109 -12.97 12.58 -20.05
CA PRO A 109 -11.92 12.80 -19.07
C PRO A 109 -12.28 13.95 -18.12
N ALA A 110 -12.23 13.70 -16.80
CA ALA A 110 -12.49 14.72 -15.80
C ALA A 110 -11.45 15.86 -15.85
N GLU A 111 -11.84 17.07 -15.44
CA GLU A 111 -10.91 18.20 -15.31
C GLU A 111 -9.72 17.91 -14.39
N SER A 112 -9.92 16.99 -13.43
CA SER A 112 -8.88 16.53 -12.52
C SER A 112 -7.96 15.45 -13.10
N PHE A 113 -8.01 15.17 -14.40
CA PHE A 113 -7.15 14.18 -15.04
C PHE A 113 -5.66 14.46 -14.75
N LEU A 114 -4.92 13.43 -14.31
CA LEU A 114 -3.54 13.49 -13.79
C LEU A 114 -3.33 14.33 -12.51
N VAL A 115 -4.34 15.06 -12.04
CA VAL A 115 -4.30 15.78 -10.76
C VAL A 115 -4.80 14.88 -9.65
N SER A 116 -6.01 14.36 -9.75
CA SER A 116 -6.56 13.41 -8.77
C SER A 116 -6.44 12.01 -9.34
N PRO A 117 -5.56 11.15 -8.78
CA PRO A 117 -5.31 9.85 -9.37
C PRO A 117 -6.54 8.94 -9.30
N SER A 118 -6.81 8.23 -10.39
CA SER A 118 -7.98 7.37 -10.52
C SER A 118 -7.97 6.25 -9.48
N TRP A 119 -9.11 6.04 -8.82
CA TRP A 119 -9.42 5.03 -7.81
C TRP A 119 -8.25 4.36 -7.06
N THR A 120 -7.54 3.39 -7.66
CA THR A 120 -6.44 2.63 -7.02
C THR A 120 -5.05 3.26 -7.19
N LEU A 121 -4.88 4.15 -8.17
CA LEU A 121 -3.60 4.67 -8.65
C LEU A 121 -2.91 5.65 -7.70
N TRP A 122 -3.63 6.15 -6.70
CA TRP A 122 -3.06 6.98 -5.64
C TRP A 122 -1.82 6.37 -5.00
N TYR A 123 -1.75 5.04 -4.90
CA TYR A 123 -0.61 4.33 -4.32
C TYR A 123 0.67 4.51 -5.15
N LEU A 124 0.58 4.49 -6.49
CA LEU A 124 1.74 4.74 -7.36
C LEU A 124 2.26 6.16 -7.17
N VAL A 125 1.37 7.15 -7.20
CA VAL A 125 1.72 8.55 -6.98
C VAL A 125 2.40 8.72 -5.62
N THR A 126 1.81 8.16 -4.57
CA THR A 126 2.38 8.20 -3.22
C THR A 126 3.78 7.59 -3.15
N ILE A 127 3.99 6.39 -3.71
CA ILE A 127 5.32 5.75 -3.67
C ILE A 127 6.35 6.52 -4.51
N VAL A 128 5.96 7.06 -5.67
CA VAL A 128 6.84 7.91 -6.48
C VAL A 128 7.28 9.12 -5.68
N THR A 129 6.34 9.86 -5.09
CA THR A 129 6.64 11.05 -4.29
C THR A 129 7.53 10.72 -3.11
N MET A 130 7.24 9.66 -2.36
CA MET A 130 8.07 9.23 -1.24
C MET A 130 9.49 8.84 -1.66
N ARG A 131 9.67 8.18 -2.81
CA ARG A 131 10.99 7.85 -3.36
C ARG A 131 11.78 9.10 -3.76
N ILE A 132 11.12 10.11 -4.32
CA ILE A 132 11.74 11.40 -4.65
C ILE A 132 12.18 12.13 -3.39
N LEU A 133 11.36 12.11 -2.33
CA LEU A 133 11.65 12.77 -1.06
C LEU A 133 12.73 12.04 -0.24
N LEU A 134 12.88 10.72 -0.41
CA LEU A 134 13.70 9.87 0.44
C LEU A 134 15.19 10.31 0.56
N PRO A 135 15.92 10.64 -0.52
CA PRO A 135 17.32 11.09 -0.42
C PRO A 135 17.51 12.36 0.40
N TYR A 136 16.50 13.23 0.46
CA TYR A 136 16.52 14.45 1.26
C TYR A 136 16.19 14.15 2.72
N LEU A 137 15.11 13.39 2.97
CA LEU A 137 14.72 13.01 4.33
C LEU A 137 15.80 12.17 5.02
N ALA A 138 16.49 11.29 4.28
CA ALA A 138 17.56 10.44 4.80
C ALA A 138 18.75 11.22 5.39
N GLN A 139 18.95 12.48 4.99
CA GLN A 139 20.02 13.34 5.50
C GLN A 139 19.67 14.00 6.85
N LEU A 140 18.41 13.96 7.26
CA LEU A 140 17.98 14.51 8.54
C LEU A 140 18.47 13.65 9.71
N ARG A 141 18.72 14.26 10.87
CA ARG A 141 19.13 13.53 12.08
C ARG A 141 18.06 12.54 12.56
N HIS A 142 16.79 12.95 12.48
CA HIS A 142 15.64 12.18 12.97
C HIS A 142 14.54 12.07 11.90
N PRO A 143 14.78 11.35 10.79
CA PRO A 143 13.85 11.31 9.66
C PRO A 143 12.47 10.77 10.04
N LEU A 144 12.41 9.81 10.97
CA LEU A 144 11.15 9.26 11.44
C LEU A 144 10.33 10.29 12.23
N LEU A 145 10.95 11.03 13.17
CA LEU A 145 10.26 12.07 13.92
C LEU A 145 9.73 13.18 13.00
N VAL A 146 10.53 13.58 12.03
CA VAL A 146 10.11 14.57 11.02
C VAL A 146 8.94 14.06 10.19
N SER A 147 8.97 12.80 9.75
CA SER A 147 7.84 12.23 9.01
C SER A 147 6.56 12.14 9.84
N ILE A 148 6.65 11.85 11.15
CA ILE A 148 5.50 11.86 12.07
C ILE A 148 4.95 13.27 12.21
N ALA A 149 5.82 14.27 12.40
CA ALA A 149 5.41 15.67 12.47
C ALA A 149 4.69 16.12 11.18
N ILE A 150 5.21 15.72 10.00
CA ILE A 150 4.58 16.00 8.70
C ILE A 150 3.21 15.33 8.59
N ALA A 151 3.09 14.06 9.00
CA ALA A 151 1.82 13.34 8.97
C ALA A 151 0.74 14.00 9.84
N LEU A 152 1.11 14.47 11.03
CA LEU A 152 0.19 15.15 11.95
C LEU A 152 -0.12 16.59 11.52
N ALA A 153 0.85 17.30 10.92
CA ALA A 153 0.63 18.65 10.42
C ALA A 153 -0.21 18.67 9.13
N GLY A 154 -0.08 17.64 8.28
CA GLY A 154 -0.77 17.56 6.99
C GLY A 154 -2.29 17.65 7.11
N GLY A 155 -2.87 17.04 8.15
CA GLY A 155 -4.32 17.10 8.38
C GLY A 155 -4.85 18.46 8.84
N VAL A 156 -3.98 19.37 9.30
CA VAL A 156 -4.38 20.71 9.73
C VAL A 156 -4.72 21.61 8.54
N ILE A 157 -4.09 21.36 7.38
CA ILE A 157 -4.18 22.19 6.19
C ILE A 157 -5.39 21.74 5.34
N PRO A 158 -6.50 22.50 5.27
CA PRO A 158 -7.74 22.02 4.65
C PRO A 158 -7.65 21.82 3.14
N VAL A 159 -6.70 22.49 2.47
CA VAL A 159 -6.49 22.39 1.02
C VAL A 159 -5.75 21.09 0.62
N ILE A 160 -5.13 20.39 1.58
CA ILE A 160 -4.47 19.12 1.30
C ILE A 160 -5.53 18.02 1.24
N GLY A 161 -5.77 17.51 0.03
CA GLY A 161 -6.77 16.48 -0.23
C GLY A 161 -6.25 15.34 -1.11
N THR A 162 -7.11 14.93 -2.05
CA THR A 162 -6.87 13.81 -2.97
C THR A 162 -5.94 14.16 -4.14
N GLU A 163 -5.73 15.45 -4.38
CA GLU A 163 -4.87 15.99 -5.43
C GLU A 163 -3.44 15.48 -5.24
N PHE A 164 -2.90 14.87 -6.27
CA PHE A 164 -1.60 14.18 -6.30
C PHE A 164 -1.43 13.17 -5.15
N SER A 165 -2.53 12.64 -4.60
CA SER A 165 -2.53 11.81 -3.39
C SER A 165 -1.82 12.48 -2.20
N ALA A 166 -1.88 13.81 -2.08
CA ALA A 166 -1.11 14.58 -1.10
C ALA A 166 -1.43 14.17 0.35
N ALA A 167 -2.71 14.14 0.73
CA ALA A 167 -3.13 13.79 2.10
C ALA A 167 -2.61 12.41 2.52
N ARG A 168 -2.77 11.39 1.65
CA ARG A 168 -2.30 10.03 1.89
C ARG A 168 -0.77 9.96 1.95
N THR A 169 -0.10 10.67 1.06
CA THR A 169 1.36 10.68 0.99
C THR A 169 1.98 11.23 2.27
N LEU A 170 1.48 12.38 2.76
CA LEU A 170 1.97 12.96 4.00
C LEU A 170 1.65 12.07 5.20
N THR A 171 0.42 11.56 5.28
CA THR A 171 -0.04 10.76 6.42
C THR A 171 0.69 9.41 6.52
N PHE A 172 0.98 8.76 5.39
CA PHE A 172 1.67 7.47 5.36
C PHE A 172 3.21 7.57 5.36
N LEU A 173 3.77 8.78 5.27
CA LEU A 173 5.22 9.00 5.26
C LEU A 173 5.98 8.33 6.43
N PRO A 174 5.46 8.31 7.67
CA PRO A 174 6.09 7.59 8.78
C PRO A 174 6.32 6.11 8.51
N PHE A 175 5.37 5.44 7.85
CA PHE A 175 5.51 4.01 7.54
C PHE A 175 6.60 3.76 6.50
N PHE A 176 6.65 4.60 5.47
CA PHE A 176 7.67 4.50 4.42
C PHE A 176 9.08 4.71 5.01
N ILE A 177 9.25 5.75 5.82
CA ILE A 177 10.52 6.05 6.48
C ILE A 177 10.87 4.98 7.51
N ALA A 178 9.92 4.50 8.30
CA ALA A 178 10.14 3.40 9.24
C ALA A 178 10.58 2.11 8.53
N GLY A 179 9.97 1.79 7.38
CA GLY A 179 10.38 0.66 6.55
C GLY A 179 11.82 0.80 6.04
N TRP A 180 12.17 1.96 5.49
CA TRP A 180 13.53 2.26 5.03
C TRP A 180 14.56 2.18 6.16
N LEU A 181 14.25 2.76 7.33
CA LEU A 181 15.08 2.68 8.53
C LEU A 181 15.23 1.25 9.04
N ALA A 182 14.16 0.45 9.01
CA ALA A 182 14.20 -0.93 9.41
C ALA A 182 15.18 -1.75 8.57
N ARG A 183 15.33 -1.42 7.28
CA ARG A 183 16.33 -2.01 6.38
C ARG A 183 17.74 -1.47 6.64
N THR A 184 17.91 -0.15 6.75
CA THR A 184 19.23 0.48 6.81
C THR A 184 19.90 0.37 8.18
N ARG A 185 19.12 0.37 9.26
CA ARG A 185 19.60 0.22 10.64
C ARG A 185 19.46 -1.21 11.18
N GLY A 186 18.99 -2.15 10.35
CA GLY A 186 18.85 -3.56 10.73
C GLY A 186 17.87 -3.82 11.88
N TRP A 187 16.83 -2.99 12.05
CA TRP A 187 15.87 -3.14 13.15
C TRP A 187 15.21 -4.53 13.18
N LEU A 188 15.08 -5.16 12.01
CA LEU A 188 14.42 -6.45 11.83
C LEU A 188 15.40 -7.61 11.64
N ASP A 189 16.71 -7.40 11.83
CA ASP A 189 17.73 -8.43 11.61
C ASP A 189 17.91 -9.36 12.83
N GLY A 190 17.41 -8.97 14.00
CA GLY A 190 17.51 -9.75 15.22
C GLY A 190 16.59 -10.98 15.27
N ASP A 191 16.98 -11.98 16.07
CA ASP A 191 16.27 -13.25 16.26
C ASP A 191 14.80 -13.07 16.69
N TRP A 192 14.49 -11.99 17.40
CA TRP A 192 13.14 -11.66 17.80
C TRP A 192 12.19 -11.54 16.59
N PHE A 193 12.69 -11.13 15.42
CA PHE A 193 11.90 -11.00 14.19
C PHE A 193 12.19 -12.09 13.16
N THR A 194 13.45 -12.50 12.99
CA THR A 194 13.81 -13.53 12.00
C THR A 194 13.30 -14.91 12.43
N ALA A 195 13.38 -15.22 13.73
CA ALA A 195 12.91 -16.46 14.35
C ALA A 195 12.02 -16.16 15.59
N PRO A 196 10.86 -15.51 15.42
CA PRO A 196 10.09 -14.98 16.53
C PRO A 196 9.58 -16.12 17.43
N ARG A 197 9.84 -15.97 18.73
CA ARG A 197 9.40 -16.91 19.77
C ARG A 197 7.88 -17.10 19.73
N ARG A 198 7.41 -18.28 20.14
CA ARG A 198 5.97 -18.62 20.19
C ARG A 198 5.14 -17.57 20.95
N ARG A 199 5.67 -17.03 22.07
CA ARG A 199 5.02 -15.97 22.86
C ARG A 199 4.80 -14.69 22.06
N LEU A 200 5.79 -14.25 21.27
CA LEU A 200 5.67 -13.05 20.44
C LEU A 200 4.63 -13.26 19.32
N ARG A 201 4.65 -14.43 18.66
CA ARG A 201 3.63 -14.78 17.66
C ARG A 201 2.23 -14.82 18.28
N ALA A 202 2.09 -15.38 19.47
CA ALA A 202 0.82 -15.42 20.20
C ALA A 202 0.35 -14.01 20.58
N ALA A 203 1.24 -13.13 21.04
CA ALA A 203 0.91 -11.74 21.34
C ALA A 203 0.49 -10.97 20.08
N SER A 204 1.18 -11.19 18.94
CA SER A 204 0.79 -10.59 17.66
C SER A 204 -0.59 -11.07 17.19
N TRP A 205 -0.88 -12.37 17.29
CA TRP A 205 -2.21 -12.88 17.01
C TRP A 205 -3.26 -12.35 17.97
N ALA A 206 -2.95 -12.26 19.27
CA ALA A 206 -3.84 -11.72 20.28
C ALA A 206 -4.20 -10.26 19.97
N LEU A 207 -3.23 -9.42 19.57
CA LEU A 207 -3.50 -8.04 19.14
C LEU A 207 -4.44 -8.01 17.92
N LEU A 208 -4.12 -8.76 16.87
CA LEU A 208 -4.92 -8.80 15.64
C LEU A 208 -6.35 -9.28 15.92
N SER A 209 -6.49 -10.36 16.70
CA SER A 209 -7.77 -10.91 17.10
C SER A 209 -8.56 -10.00 18.04
N ALA A 210 -7.89 -9.28 18.96
CA ALA A 210 -8.55 -8.33 19.86
C ALA A 210 -9.15 -7.15 19.09
N VAL A 211 -8.40 -6.60 18.13
CA VAL A 211 -8.90 -5.52 17.26
C VAL A 211 -10.07 -6.02 16.39
N ALA A 212 -9.96 -7.22 15.81
CA ALA A 212 -11.06 -7.82 15.05
C ALA A 212 -12.31 -8.06 15.92
N ALA A 213 -12.14 -8.58 17.13
CA ALA A 213 -13.22 -8.80 18.08
C ALA A 213 -13.88 -7.48 18.52
N GLY A 214 -13.12 -6.38 18.60
CA GLY A 214 -13.66 -5.05 18.85
C GLY A 214 -14.77 -4.66 17.87
N PHE A 215 -14.61 -4.96 16.57
CA PHE A 215 -15.65 -4.70 15.56
C PHE A 215 -16.87 -5.61 15.69
N VAL A 216 -16.71 -6.80 16.26
CA VAL A 216 -17.82 -7.74 16.50
C VAL A 216 -18.60 -7.35 17.75
N VAL A 217 -17.89 -6.99 18.83
CA VAL A 217 -18.48 -6.68 20.14
C VAL A 217 -19.04 -5.25 20.20
N LEU A 218 -18.50 -4.33 19.40
CA LEU A 218 -18.91 -2.92 19.37
C LEU A 218 -19.50 -2.56 17.98
N PRO A 219 -20.64 -3.16 17.58
CA PRO A 219 -21.24 -2.86 16.28
C PRO A 219 -21.64 -1.39 16.14
N GLN A 220 -21.84 -0.67 17.25
CA GLN A 220 -22.09 0.77 17.27
C GLN A 220 -20.94 1.61 16.73
N LEU A 221 -19.71 1.08 16.61
CA LEU A 221 -18.59 1.80 15.99
C LEU A 221 -18.94 2.28 14.57
N ARG A 222 -19.78 1.52 13.85
CA ARG A 222 -20.23 1.85 12.49
C ARG A 222 -21.08 3.10 12.42
N SER A 223 -21.82 3.44 13.46
CA SER A 223 -22.73 4.59 13.50
C SER A 223 -22.18 5.72 14.37
N TRP A 224 -21.38 5.38 15.37
CA TRP A 224 -20.85 6.35 16.34
C TRP A 224 -19.60 7.05 15.81
N TRP A 225 -18.64 6.37 15.17
CA TRP A 225 -17.40 7.00 14.73
C TRP A 225 -17.25 7.11 13.21
N LEU A 226 -17.86 6.20 12.43
CA LEU A 226 -17.59 6.13 10.98
C LEU A 226 -16.07 6.09 10.71
N LEU A 227 -15.38 5.26 11.49
CA LEU A 227 -13.93 5.11 11.52
C LEU A 227 -13.34 4.86 10.11
N ASP A 228 -14.08 4.17 9.24
CA ASP A 228 -13.71 3.95 7.85
C ASP A 228 -13.40 5.25 7.10
N GLY A 229 -14.11 6.35 7.38
CA GLY A 229 -13.84 7.67 6.82
C GLY A 229 -12.42 8.16 7.15
N TRP A 230 -12.02 8.06 8.42
CA TRP A 230 -10.68 8.44 8.89
C TRP A 230 -9.58 7.59 8.25
N LEU A 231 -9.80 6.28 8.10
CA LEU A 231 -8.79 5.33 7.61
C LEU A 231 -8.52 5.41 6.09
N THR A 232 -9.27 6.22 5.34
CA THR A 232 -8.95 6.47 3.92
C THR A 232 -7.86 7.53 3.72
N TRP A 233 -7.55 8.30 4.76
CA TRP A 233 -6.47 9.31 4.82
C TRP A 233 -6.49 10.31 3.66
N ARG A 234 -7.69 10.66 3.19
CA ARG A 234 -7.87 11.44 1.96
C ARG A 234 -8.16 12.93 2.19
N ASP A 235 -8.43 13.32 3.44
CA ASP A 235 -8.93 14.65 3.81
C ASP A 235 -8.32 15.16 5.11
N GLY A 236 -8.34 16.49 5.30
CA GLY A 236 -7.94 17.17 6.52
C GLY A 236 -8.95 17.04 7.68
N TYR A 237 -8.52 17.46 8.88
CA TYR A 237 -9.25 17.28 10.14
C TYR A 237 -10.63 17.93 10.14
N ALA A 238 -10.74 19.16 9.63
CA ALA A 238 -12.03 19.86 9.57
C ALA A 238 -13.10 19.05 8.82
N ARG A 239 -12.75 18.52 7.64
CA ARG A 239 -13.65 17.69 6.83
C ARG A 239 -13.93 16.33 7.49
N ARG A 240 -12.93 15.73 8.15
CA ARG A 240 -13.13 14.46 8.88
C ARG A 240 -14.10 14.60 10.05
N PHE A 241 -13.98 15.66 10.85
CA PHE A 241 -14.94 15.91 11.92
C PHE A 241 -16.34 16.29 11.41
N SER A 242 -16.46 16.91 10.22
CA SER A 242 -17.78 17.21 9.64
C SER A 242 -18.48 15.99 9.02
N GLU A 243 -17.74 15.09 8.40
CA GLU A 243 -18.30 13.93 7.67
C GLU A 243 -18.33 12.63 8.50
N ALA A 244 -17.39 12.49 9.44
CA ALA A 244 -17.23 11.31 10.29
C ALA A 244 -16.91 11.74 11.74
N PRO A 245 -17.84 12.43 12.42
CA PRO A 245 -17.69 12.81 13.82
C PRO A 245 -17.56 11.58 14.73
N ILE A 246 -17.09 11.81 15.96
CA ILE A 246 -16.95 10.75 16.96
C ILE A 246 -18.06 10.91 18.00
N GLY A 247 -19.18 10.23 17.77
CA GLY A 247 -20.43 10.47 18.48
C GLY A 247 -20.90 11.89 18.24
N ASP A 248 -21.18 12.58 19.35
CA ASP A 248 -21.58 13.99 19.32
C ASP A 248 -20.38 14.95 19.25
N TRP A 249 -19.14 14.42 19.22
CA TRP A 249 -17.94 15.24 19.14
C TRP A 249 -17.65 15.68 17.70
N ALA A 250 -18.12 16.88 17.38
CA ALA A 250 -17.87 17.60 16.13
C ALA A 250 -17.29 18.99 16.43
N PRO A 251 -15.98 19.10 16.77
CA PRO A 251 -15.37 20.37 17.15
C PRO A 251 -15.43 21.38 16.00
N HIS A 252 -15.90 22.59 16.31
CA HIS A 252 -16.03 23.68 15.33
C HIS A 252 -14.91 24.73 15.47
N HIS A 253 -14.26 24.80 16.63
CA HIS A 253 -13.15 25.73 16.86
C HIS A 253 -11.85 25.14 16.33
N TRP A 254 -11.08 25.96 15.61
CA TRP A 254 -9.85 25.53 14.94
C TRP A 254 -8.87 24.79 15.87
N VAL A 255 -8.69 25.28 17.11
CA VAL A 255 -7.80 24.66 18.10
C VAL A 255 -8.27 23.26 18.48
N GLU A 256 -9.57 23.09 18.75
CA GLU A 256 -10.16 21.80 19.12
C GLU A 256 -10.12 20.80 17.98
N THR A 257 -10.50 21.23 16.77
CA THR A 257 -10.42 20.41 15.55
C THR A 257 -8.98 19.96 15.29
N THR A 258 -8.01 20.86 15.49
CA THR A 258 -6.59 20.57 15.27
C THR A 258 -6.06 19.58 16.30
N LEU A 259 -6.19 19.87 17.60
CA LEU A 259 -5.68 19.00 18.66
C LEU A 259 -6.39 17.64 18.65
N GLY A 260 -7.71 17.65 18.44
CA GLY A 260 -8.50 16.43 18.32
C GLY A 260 -8.09 15.59 17.12
N GLY A 261 -7.91 16.22 15.95
CA GLY A 261 -7.47 15.54 14.74
C GLY A 261 -6.07 14.95 14.87
N ILE A 262 -5.14 15.71 15.45
CA ILE A 262 -3.78 15.22 15.77
C ILE A 262 -3.86 14.01 16.70
N ALA A 263 -4.67 14.07 17.76
CA ALA A 263 -4.80 12.96 18.72
C ALA A 263 -5.38 11.70 18.06
N VAL A 264 -6.45 11.84 17.29
CA VAL A 264 -7.08 10.73 16.55
C VAL A 264 -6.10 10.13 15.54
N THR A 265 -5.46 10.96 14.71
CA THR A 265 -4.47 10.48 13.74
C THR A 265 -3.30 9.80 14.43
N ALA A 266 -2.74 10.37 15.49
CA ALA A 266 -1.63 9.75 16.23
C ALA A 266 -2.02 8.37 16.77
N LEU A 267 -3.22 8.24 17.37
CA LEU A 267 -3.74 6.96 17.85
C LEU A 267 -3.87 5.93 16.73
N LEU A 268 -4.47 6.33 15.61
CA LEU A 268 -4.66 5.45 14.45
C LEU A 268 -3.33 5.06 13.80
N LEU A 269 -2.35 5.96 13.72
CA LEU A 269 -1.00 5.66 13.23
C LEU A 269 -0.27 4.68 14.16
N LEU A 270 -0.40 4.83 15.48
CA LEU A 270 0.18 3.91 16.45
C LEU A 270 -0.44 2.52 16.34
N LEU A 271 -1.78 2.43 16.24
CA LEU A 271 -2.50 1.17 16.05
C LEU A 271 -2.09 0.50 14.73
N ALA A 272 -2.04 1.28 13.64
CA ALA A 272 -1.58 0.82 12.34
C ALA A 272 -0.14 0.29 12.37
N ALA A 273 0.77 0.94 13.11
CA ALA A 273 2.15 0.49 13.29
C ALA A 273 2.23 -0.82 14.08
N ALA A 274 1.47 -0.94 15.17
CA ALA A 274 1.41 -2.16 15.98
C ALA A 274 0.85 -3.34 15.17
N MET A 275 -0.24 -3.13 14.41
CA MET A 275 -0.83 -4.14 13.55
C MET A 275 0.08 -4.50 12.37
N THR A 276 0.74 -3.52 11.76
CA THR A 276 1.74 -3.75 10.69
C THR A 276 2.85 -4.67 11.20
N LEU A 277 3.45 -4.36 12.35
CA LEU A 277 4.48 -5.20 12.94
C LEU A 277 3.95 -6.59 13.30
N ALA A 278 2.75 -6.68 13.89
CA ALA A 278 2.12 -7.95 14.23
C ALA A 278 1.91 -8.84 12.99
N VAL A 279 1.41 -8.28 11.89
CA VAL A 279 1.23 -9.00 10.61
C VAL A 279 2.57 -9.52 10.08
N LEU A 280 3.62 -8.70 10.09
CA LEU A 280 4.95 -9.14 9.66
C LEU A 280 5.53 -10.23 10.58
N VAL A 281 5.29 -10.14 11.89
CA VAL A 281 5.70 -11.17 12.85
C VAL A 281 4.98 -12.50 12.61
N VAL A 282 3.67 -12.49 12.35
CA VAL A 282 2.92 -13.75 12.13
C VAL A 282 3.14 -14.34 10.75
N THR A 283 3.49 -13.52 9.75
CA THR A 283 3.67 -13.97 8.36
C THR A 283 4.68 -15.13 8.25
N PRO A 284 4.35 -16.23 7.54
CA PRO A 284 5.25 -17.37 7.42
C PRO A 284 6.60 -17.01 6.79
N ARG A 285 7.70 -17.54 7.35
CA ARG A 285 9.05 -17.41 6.78
C ARG A 285 9.44 -18.53 5.83
N ARG A 286 8.67 -19.63 5.82
CA ARG A 286 8.87 -20.75 4.88
C ARG A 286 8.38 -20.39 3.49
N ARG A 287 8.96 -21.01 2.46
CA ARG A 287 8.46 -20.92 1.10
C ARG A 287 7.08 -21.59 1.00
N LEU A 288 6.12 -20.84 0.48
CA LEU A 288 4.72 -21.24 0.26
C LEU A 288 4.34 -20.91 -1.19
N VAL A 289 3.17 -21.38 -1.63
CA VAL A 289 2.59 -20.95 -2.92
C VAL A 289 2.41 -19.43 -2.98
N THR A 290 2.04 -18.81 -1.85
CA THR A 290 1.94 -17.35 -1.69
C THR A 290 3.26 -16.63 -1.90
N THR A 291 4.41 -17.31 -1.77
CA THR A 291 5.72 -16.72 -2.05
C THR A 291 5.87 -16.45 -3.55
N ASP A 292 5.45 -17.39 -4.39
CA ASP A 292 5.53 -17.24 -5.84
C ASP A 292 4.51 -16.20 -6.36
N TRP A 293 3.31 -16.16 -5.76
CA TRP A 293 2.32 -15.12 -6.04
C TRP A 293 2.77 -13.73 -5.56
N GLY A 294 3.45 -13.66 -4.41
CA GLY A 294 3.99 -12.42 -3.84
C GLY A 294 5.10 -11.77 -4.67
N ALA A 295 5.75 -12.51 -5.56
CA ALA A 295 6.68 -11.95 -6.51
C ALA A 295 5.99 -11.14 -7.63
N ARG A 296 4.68 -11.30 -7.82
CA ARG A 296 3.88 -10.76 -8.94
C ARG A 296 2.76 -9.82 -8.49
N THR A 297 2.88 -9.19 -7.33
CA THR A 297 1.81 -8.34 -6.78
C THR A 297 1.49 -7.13 -7.64
N LEU A 298 2.38 -6.69 -8.53
CA LEU A 298 2.10 -5.60 -9.47
C LEU A 298 0.99 -5.96 -10.46
N SER A 299 0.96 -7.22 -10.91
CA SER A 299 -0.11 -7.77 -11.76
C SER A 299 -1.46 -7.66 -11.06
N VAL A 300 -1.53 -8.15 -9.81
CA VAL A 300 -2.73 -8.06 -8.98
C VAL A 300 -3.14 -6.61 -8.77
N TYR A 301 -2.22 -5.74 -8.35
CA TYR A 301 -2.47 -4.34 -8.05
C TYR A 301 -3.10 -3.59 -9.23
N LEU A 302 -2.64 -3.80 -10.45
CA LEU A 302 -3.14 -3.07 -11.60
C LEU A 302 -4.40 -3.69 -12.21
N LEU A 303 -4.43 -5.02 -12.35
CA LEU A 303 -5.51 -5.71 -13.06
C LEU A 303 -6.79 -5.88 -12.23
N HIS A 304 -6.70 -5.89 -10.89
CA HIS A 304 -7.91 -6.08 -10.08
C HIS A 304 -8.88 -4.90 -10.20
N GLY A 305 -8.38 -3.67 -10.38
CA GLY A 305 -9.20 -2.46 -10.44
C GLY A 305 -10.26 -2.55 -11.54
N PRO A 306 -9.89 -2.67 -12.82
CA PRO A 306 -10.85 -2.81 -13.91
C PRO A 306 -11.85 -3.97 -13.73
N ILE A 307 -11.39 -5.11 -13.19
CA ILE A 307 -12.25 -6.28 -12.97
C ILE A 307 -13.28 -6.00 -11.88
N VAL A 308 -12.86 -5.49 -10.73
CA VAL A 308 -13.77 -5.16 -9.62
C VAL A 308 -14.71 -4.03 -10.02
N TRP A 309 -14.24 -3.03 -10.78
CA TRP A 309 -15.08 -1.98 -11.33
C TRP A 309 -16.16 -2.56 -12.27
N GLY A 310 -15.78 -3.42 -13.22
CA GLY A 310 -16.76 -4.08 -14.10
C GLY A 310 -17.78 -4.94 -13.34
N LEU A 311 -17.37 -5.63 -12.27
CA LEU A 311 -18.31 -6.38 -11.42
C LEU A 311 -19.33 -5.47 -10.71
N ARG A 312 -18.96 -4.23 -10.37
CA ARG A 312 -19.88 -3.23 -9.80
C ARG A 312 -20.85 -2.70 -10.83
N GLU A 313 -20.35 -2.30 -11.99
CA GLU A 313 -21.21 -1.76 -13.06
C GLU A 313 -22.23 -2.80 -13.55
N LEU A 314 -21.86 -4.08 -13.54
CA LEU A 314 -22.78 -5.18 -13.84
C LEU A 314 -23.74 -5.53 -12.68
N GLY A 315 -23.67 -4.83 -11.54
CA GLY A 315 -24.51 -5.08 -10.36
C GLY A 315 -24.23 -6.39 -9.62
N VAL A 316 -23.13 -7.08 -9.94
CA VAL A 316 -22.81 -8.39 -9.35
C VAL A 316 -22.49 -8.26 -7.87
N ILE A 317 -21.75 -7.21 -7.49
CA ILE A 317 -21.33 -7.00 -6.10
C ILE A 317 -22.57 -6.71 -5.23
N GLU A 318 -23.48 -5.89 -5.71
CA GLU A 318 -24.72 -5.50 -5.04
C GLU A 318 -25.65 -6.72 -4.91
N THR A 319 -25.79 -7.51 -5.99
CA THR A 319 -26.62 -8.73 -5.99
C THR A 319 -26.13 -9.75 -4.97
N VAL A 320 -24.81 -9.99 -4.90
CA VAL A 320 -24.23 -10.90 -3.91
C VAL A 320 -24.28 -10.30 -2.51
N GLY A 321 -24.04 -8.99 -2.38
CA GLY A 321 -24.10 -8.25 -1.12
C GLY A 321 -25.49 -8.27 -0.48
N ALA A 322 -26.55 -8.30 -1.27
CA ALA A 322 -27.93 -8.42 -0.80
C ALA A 322 -28.20 -9.71 0.02
N LEU A 323 -27.32 -10.72 -0.08
CA LEU A 323 -27.37 -11.91 0.78
C LEU A 323 -26.93 -11.62 2.23
N GLY A 324 -26.53 -10.39 2.56
CA GLY A 324 -26.06 -9.99 3.88
C GLY A 324 -24.68 -10.55 4.22
N ALA A 325 -24.50 -11.04 5.45
CA ALA A 325 -23.21 -11.56 5.92
C ALA A 325 -22.64 -12.71 5.06
N PRO A 326 -23.44 -13.72 4.61
CA PRO A 326 -22.98 -14.70 3.64
C PRO A 326 -22.44 -14.08 2.34
N GLY A 327 -23.10 -13.04 1.83
CA GLY A 327 -22.67 -12.28 0.65
C GLY A 327 -21.28 -11.69 0.81
N VAL A 328 -21.02 -11.05 1.96
CA VAL A 328 -19.70 -10.50 2.30
C VAL A 328 -18.61 -11.57 2.31
N VAL A 329 -18.92 -12.76 2.84
CA VAL A 329 -17.98 -13.90 2.85
C VAL A 329 -17.70 -14.38 1.43
N ILE A 330 -18.73 -14.51 0.59
CA ILE A 330 -18.60 -14.91 -0.83
C ILE A 330 -17.72 -13.90 -1.58
N LEU A 331 -18.00 -12.60 -1.43
CA LEU A 331 -17.22 -11.53 -2.06
C LEU A 331 -15.75 -11.52 -1.59
N SER A 332 -15.52 -11.73 -0.29
CA SER A 332 -14.18 -11.80 0.28
C SER A 332 -13.38 -13.00 -0.24
N ILE A 333 -14.00 -14.17 -0.31
CA ILE A 333 -13.37 -15.37 -0.88
C ILE A 333 -13.11 -15.16 -2.38
N GLY A 334 -14.10 -14.64 -3.12
CA GLY A 334 -13.96 -14.31 -4.54
C GLY A 334 -12.82 -13.33 -4.81
N ALA A 335 -12.64 -12.32 -3.96
CA ALA A 335 -11.54 -11.38 -4.04
C ALA A 335 -10.16 -12.03 -3.81
N VAL A 336 -10.03 -12.94 -2.83
CA VAL A 336 -8.78 -13.67 -2.60
C VAL A 336 -8.47 -14.61 -3.77
N LEU A 337 -9.48 -15.29 -4.32
CA LEU A 337 -9.33 -16.13 -5.51
C LEU A 337 -8.93 -15.31 -6.74
N LEU A 338 -9.55 -14.14 -6.93
CA LEU A 338 -9.18 -13.20 -7.98
C LEU A 338 -7.71 -12.74 -7.82
N ALA A 339 -7.29 -12.39 -6.60
CA ALA A 339 -5.91 -12.02 -6.33
C ALA A 339 -4.92 -13.15 -6.65
N ALA A 340 -5.26 -14.39 -6.29
CA ALA A 340 -4.45 -15.57 -6.61
C ALA A 340 -4.38 -15.83 -8.12
N LEU A 341 -5.51 -15.71 -8.83
CA LEU A 341 -5.59 -15.88 -10.28
C LEU A 341 -4.73 -14.84 -11.02
N LEU A 342 -4.84 -13.57 -10.63
CA LEU A 342 -4.06 -12.48 -11.22
C LEU A 342 -2.56 -12.56 -10.89
N ALA A 343 -2.19 -13.30 -9.85
CA ALA A 343 -0.81 -13.58 -9.48
C ALA A 343 -0.20 -14.81 -10.20
N LEU A 344 -0.94 -15.46 -11.11
CA LEU A 344 -0.41 -16.57 -11.89
C LEU A 344 0.59 -16.08 -12.96
N ALA A 345 1.62 -16.89 -13.22
CA ALA A 345 2.66 -16.59 -14.20
C ALA A 345 2.13 -16.34 -15.63
N PRO A 346 1.11 -17.06 -16.13
CA PRO A 346 0.55 -16.80 -17.45
C PRO A 346 -0.09 -15.42 -17.57
N VAL A 347 -0.76 -14.94 -16.52
CA VAL A 347 -1.40 -13.61 -16.51
C VAL A 347 -0.35 -12.51 -16.58
N GLU A 348 0.67 -12.56 -15.73
CA GLU A 348 1.80 -11.61 -15.77
C GLU A 348 2.48 -11.60 -17.15
N ARG A 349 2.63 -12.77 -17.77
CA ARG A 349 3.21 -12.90 -19.12
C ARG A 349 2.32 -12.24 -20.19
N ALA A 350 1.01 -12.47 -20.14
CA ALA A 350 0.06 -11.90 -21.10
C ALA A 350 -0.02 -10.37 -21.00
N PHE A 351 0.02 -9.82 -19.78
CA PHE A 351 -0.11 -8.38 -19.54
C PHE A 351 1.25 -7.66 -19.35
N ARG A 352 2.38 -8.31 -19.64
CA ARG A 352 3.72 -7.75 -19.40
C ARG A 352 3.91 -6.36 -20.01
N TRP A 353 3.35 -6.11 -21.18
CA TRP A 353 3.46 -4.84 -21.89
C TRP A 353 2.80 -3.67 -21.13
N VAL A 354 1.71 -3.93 -20.40
CA VAL A 354 1.01 -2.95 -19.54
C VAL A 354 1.62 -2.88 -18.13
N LEU A 355 2.20 -3.99 -17.65
CA LEU A 355 2.74 -4.06 -16.29
C LEU A 355 4.18 -3.50 -16.20
N ALA A 356 4.94 -3.56 -17.29
CA ALA A 356 6.34 -3.15 -17.35
C ALA A 356 6.66 -2.42 -18.67
N PRO A 357 6.19 -1.16 -18.84
CA PRO A 357 6.53 -0.38 -20.02
C PRO A 357 8.04 -0.12 -20.09
N HIS A 358 8.61 -0.24 -21.29
CA HIS A 358 10.05 -0.07 -21.52
C HIS A 358 10.42 1.41 -21.48
N VAL A 359 11.12 1.82 -20.41
CA VAL A 359 11.60 3.20 -20.24
C VAL A 359 13.06 3.41 -20.64
N ASP A 360 13.76 2.35 -21.08
CA ASP A 360 15.20 2.41 -21.35
C ASP A 360 15.57 3.46 -22.41
N ARG A 361 14.68 3.70 -23.39
CA ARG A 361 14.86 4.72 -24.44
C ARG A 361 14.87 6.16 -23.92
N LEU A 362 14.39 6.41 -22.70
CA LEU A 362 14.40 7.74 -22.06
C LEU A 362 15.75 8.06 -21.42
N PHE A 363 16.61 7.07 -21.23
CA PHE A 363 17.91 7.23 -20.59
C PHE A 363 19.03 7.21 -21.64
N ARG A 364 20.05 8.03 -21.45
CA ARG A 364 21.27 7.94 -22.27
C ARG A 364 21.95 6.60 -22.02
N ASP A 365 22.36 5.93 -23.10
CA ASP A 365 23.24 4.77 -22.99
C ASP A 365 24.57 5.21 -22.40
N ALA A 366 24.93 4.68 -21.23
CA ALA A 366 26.22 4.90 -20.58
C ALA A 366 27.43 4.38 -21.40
N ARG A 367 27.21 3.87 -22.62
CA ARG A 367 28.24 3.38 -23.55
C ARG A 367 28.58 4.36 -24.68
N ARG A 368 28.09 5.60 -24.61
CA ARG A 368 28.39 6.66 -25.60
C ARG A 368 28.96 7.92 -24.95
N GLU A 369 29.86 7.75 -23.98
CA GLU A 369 30.90 8.75 -23.79
C GLU A 369 32.07 8.30 -24.66
N PRO A 370 32.39 9.02 -25.76
CA PRO A 370 33.72 8.93 -26.32
C PRO A 370 34.66 9.32 -25.18
N ASP A 371 35.62 8.45 -24.92
CA ASP A 371 36.81 8.75 -24.13
C ASP A 371 37.30 10.13 -24.57
N ARG A 372 36.97 11.18 -23.79
CA ARG A 372 37.59 12.48 -23.95
C ARG A 372 38.97 12.30 -23.35
N GLY A 373 39.82 11.74 -24.21
CA GLY A 373 41.19 11.42 -23.93
C GLY A 373 41.89 12.62 -23.31
N ALA A 374 42.84 12.26 -22.44
CA ALA A 374 43.92 13.11 -22.04
C ALA A 374 44.44 13.97 -23.20
N ALA A 375 44.47 15.28 -22.98
CA ALA A 375 45.43 16.19 -23.59
C ALA A 375 45.84 17.18 -22.49
#